data_AF-A0A7S2RBJ7-F1
#
_entry.id   AF-A0A7S2RBJ7-F1
#
_cell.length_a   1.000
_cell.length_b   1.000
_cell.length_c   1.000
_cell.angle_alpha   90.00
_cell.angle_beta   90.00
_cell.angle_gamma   90.00
#
_symmetry.space_group_name_H-M   'P 1'
#
loop_
_entity.id
_entity.type
_entity.pdbx_description
1 polymer ?
#
loop_
_entity_poly.entity_id
_entity_poly.type
_entity_poly.pdbx_seq_one_letter_code
_entity_poly.pdbx_strand_id
1 'polypeptide(L)'
;MLGNFTENQRRLLYLVACYTKPSVLDMDKSEWIRREALVVLIYEGIVGGDPESRKAAVLEYDYAPSSQLVEGRRVWINMPHEGISDTEYLCEEGLLQILKMASTTHSSITAYQVTDKGQQIVDRLSKLDKGPVNELVYAPGTRNLLSVRWHMDESKTDGTGGSFQLFETHESDGIRLPDGYRYTSSITECEDVSYVSSAYIPICLR
;
A
#
# COMPACT_ATOMS: atom_id res chain seq x y z
N MET A 1 16.52 12.81 -19.80
CA MET A 1 16.92 12.95 -18.39
C MET A 1 16.04 12.02 -17.59
N LEU A 2 16.61 11.06 -16.86
CA LEU A 2 15.89 10.49 -15.71
C LEU A 2 15.65 11.69 -14.78
N GLY A 3 14.40 12.04 -14.47
CA GLY A 3 14.14 13.07 -13.47
C GLY A 3 14.84 12.69 -12.17
N ASN A 4 15.34 13.67 -11.41
CA ASN A 4 15.96 13.43 -10.10
C ASN A 4 14.89 13.01 -9.08
N PHE A 5 14.30 11.82 -9.26
CA PHE A 5 13.39 11.21 -8.30
C PHE A 5 14.19 10.65 -7.13
N THR A 6 13.64 10.75 -5.92
CA THR A 6 14.23 10.11 -4.73
C THR A 6 14.16 8.58 -4.86
N GLU A 7 14.89 7.87 -4.01
CA GLU A 7 14.82 6.40 -3.96
C GLU A 7 13.41 5.91 -3.63
N ASN A 8 12.77 6.52 -2.65
CA ASN A 8 11.38 6.29 -2.28
C ASN A 8 10.41 6.45 -3.46
N GLN A 9 10.53 7.54 -4.23
CA GLN A 9 9.68 7.78 -5.41
C GLN A 9 9.91 6.75 -6.52
N ARG A 10 11.17 6.35 -6.76
CA ARG A 10 11.49 5.32 -7.77
C ARG A 10 10.93 3.96 -7.37
N ARG A 11 11.11 3.56 -6.11
CA ARG A 11 10.60 2.29 -5.57
C ARG A 11 9.08 2.28 -5.52
N LEU A 12 8.44 3.38 -5.14
CA LEU A 12 6.98 3.55 -5.15
C LEU A 12 6.40 3.46 -6.56
N LEU A 13 7.01 4.13 -7.54
CA LEU A 13 6.61 4.02 -8.95
C LEU A 13 6.70 2.58 -9.44
N TYR A 14 7.79 1.88 -9.11
CA TYR A 14 7.95 0.47 -9.47
C TYR A 14 6.92 -0.43 -8.78
N LEU A 15 6.64 -0.19 -7.50
CA LEU A 15 5.61 -0.90 -6.75
C LEU A 15 4.25 -0.78 -7.44
N VAL A 16 3.83 0.43 -7.83
CA VAL A 16 2.56 0.61 -8.56
C VAL A 16 2.59 -0.09 -9.92
N ALA A 17 3.73 -0.05 -10.63
CA ALA A 17 3.89 -0.73 -11.92
C ALA A 17 3.80 -2.26 -11.82
N CYS A 18 4.18 -2.87 -10.69
CA CYS A 18 4.00 -4.32 -10.47
C CYS A 18 2.52 -4.74 -10.48
N TYR A 19 1.60 -3.85 -10.10
CA TYR A 19 0.17 -4.16 -9.95
C TYR A 19 -0.71 -3.58 -11.06
N THR A 20 -0.11 -2.92 -12.06
CA THR A 20 -0.88 -2.16 -13.03
C THR A 20 -0.36 -2.39 -14.44
N LYS A 21 -1.29 -2.44 -15.39
CA LYS A 21 -1.00 -2.64 -16.81
C LYS A 21 -1.91 -1.74 -17.64
N PRO A 22 -1.36 -0.74 -18.35
CA PRO A 22 -2.11 0.01 -19.35
C PRO A 22 -2.66 -0.93 -20.41
N SER A 23 -3.91 -0.76 -20.82
CA SER A 23 -4.45 -1.47 -21.98
C SER A 23 -3.84 -0.89 -23.24
N VAL A 24 -3.09 -1.70 -23.98
CA VAL A 24 -2.50 -1.30 -25.27
C VAL A 24 -3.49 -1.54 -26.42
N LEU A 25 -4.41 -2.49 -26.24
CA LEU A 25 -5.47 -2.85 -27.18
C LEU A 25 -6.84 -2.85 -26.48
N ASP A 26 -7.93 -2.60 -27.23
CA ASP A 26 -9.31 -2.59 -26.72
C ASP A 26 -9.74 -3.91 -26.05
N MET A 27 -9.04 -5.00 -26.34
CA MET A 27 -9.30 -6.34 -25.79
C MET A 27 -8.47 -6.63 -24.52
N ASP A 28 -7.47 -5.82 -24.21
CA ASP A 28 -6.62 -6.02 -23.03
C ASP A 28 -7.32 -5.47 -21.78
N LYS A 29 -7.39 -6.30 -20.72
CA LYS A 29 -7.87 -5.85 -19.42
C LYS A 29 -6.88 -4.83 -18.83
N SER A 30 -7.39 -3.64 -18.55
CA SER A 30 -6.65 -2.59 -17.84
C SER A 30 -6.58 -2.96 -16.36
N GLU A 31 -5.38 -3.00 -15.78
CA GLU A 31 -5.21 -3.32 -14.36
C GLU A 31 -4.88 -2.08 -13.54
N TRP A 32 -5.63 -1.88 -12.46
CA TRP A 32 -5.55 -0.72 -11.58
C TRP A 32 -5.37 -1.18 -10.13
N ILE A 33 -4.54 -0.47 -9.36
CA ILE A 33 -4.41 -0.72 -7.93
C ILE A 33 -5.31 0.23 -7.14
N ARG A 34 -6.17 -0.32 -6.28
CA ARG A 34 -7.03 0.49 -5.39
C ARG A 34 -6.19 1.19 -4.33
N ARG A 35 -6.60 2.40 -3.94
CA ARG A 35 -5.92 3.21 -2.91
C ARG A 35 -5.74 2.44 -1.61
N GLU A 36 -6.75 1.71 -1.15
CA GLU A 36 -6.66 0.95 0.10
C GLU A 36 -5.55 -0.12 0.03
N ALA A 37 -5.45 -0.83 -1.09
CA ALA A 37 -4.40 -1.82 -1.30
C ALA A 37 -3.01 -1.17 -1.39
N LEU A 38 -2.90 -0.06 -2.13
CA LEU A 38 -1.63 0.68 -2.26
C LEU A 38 -1.14 1.19 -0.90
N VAL A 39 -2.04 1.73 -0.07
CA VAL A 39 -1.74 2.18 1.29
C VAL A 39 -1.14 1.07 2.14
N VAL A 40 -1.72 -0.12 2.09
CA VAL A 40 -1.21 -1.29 2.82
C VAL A 40 0.18 -1.66 2.30
N LEU A 41 0.38 -1.74 0.99
CA LEU A 41 1.68 -2.09 0.42
C LEU A 41 2.77 -1.05 0.74
N ILE A 42 2.43 0.24 0.79
CA ILE A 42 3.37 1.28 1.22
C ILE A 42 3.76 1.06 2.68
N TYR A 43 2.78 0.84 3.56
CA TYR A 43 3.04 0.53 4.97
C TYR A 43 3.92 -0.72 5.13
N GLU A 44 3.60 -1.81 4.45
CA GLU A 44 4.41 -3.03 4.45
C GLU A 44 5.83 -2.77 3.92
N GLY A 45 5.98 -1.88 2.93
CA GLY A 45 7.28 -1.43 2.45
C GLY A 45 8.08 -0.67 3.52
N ILE A 46 7.43 0.03 4.44
CA ILE A 46 8.10 0.72 5.56
C ILE A 46 8.52 -0.28 6.64
N VAL A 47 7.62 -1.17 7.05
CA VAL A 47 7.88 -2.10 8.18
C VAL A 47 8.65 -3.38 7.79
N GLY A 48 8.90 -3.59 6.49
CA GLY A 48 9.69 -4.72 5.99
C GLY A 48 8.89 -5.98 5.64
N GLY A 49 7.58 -5.83 5.41
CA GLY A 49 6.66 -6.90 5.01
C GLY A 49 6.21 -7.78 6.18
N ASP A 50 6.04 -9.08 5.89
CA ASP A 50 5.48 -10.08 6.79
C ASP A 50 6.00 -9.96 8.24
N PRO A 51 5.11 -9.75 9.24
CA PRO A 51 5.50 -9.64 10.64
C PRO A 51 6.33 -10.80 11.17
N GLU A 52 6.14 -12.02 10.66
CA GLU A 52 6.91 -13.20 11.08
C GLU A 52 8.31 -13.25 10.45
N SER A 53 8.53 -12.56 9.33
CA SER A 53 9.74 -12.63 8.53
C SER A 53 10.24 -11.26 8.03
N ARG A 54 10.04 -10.20 8.84
CA ARG A 54 10.38 -8.81 8.48
C ARG A 54 11.80 -8.68 7.94
N LYS A 55 11.91 -8.05 6.78
CA LYS A 55 13.17 -7.71 6.12
C LYS A 55 13.53 -6.24 6.37
N ALA A 56 14.61 -5.80 5.73
CA ALA A 56 14.96 -4.39 5.71
C ALA A 56 13.85 -3.55 5.04
N ALA A 57 13.65 -2.33 5.54
CA ALA A 57 12.68 -1.39 4.97
C ALA A 57 12.95 -1.16 3.48
N VAL A 58 11.90 -1.23 2.68
CA VAL A 58 11.90 -0.95 1.24
C VAL A 58 11.59 0.52 0.99
N LEU A 59 10.83 1.17 1.87
CA LEU A 59 10.47 2.57 1.79
C LEU A 59 10.80 3.25 3.12
N GLU A 60 11.45 4.41 3.04
CA GLU A 60 11.85 5.21 4.22
C GLU A 60 10.85 6.35 4.44
N TYR A 61 9.57 6.01 4.57
CA TYR A 61 8.53 6.96 4.92
C TYR A 61 8.14 6.80 6.38
N ASP A 62 7.63 7.86 7.00
CA ASP A 62 6.98 7.76 8.31
C ASP A 62 5.49 7.39 8.18
N TYR A 63 4.90 6.89 9.27
CA TYR A 63 3.46 6.60 9.36
C TYR A 63 2.88 7.09 10.69
N ALA A 64 1.60 7.42 10.69
CA ALA A 64 0.89 7.84 11.91
C ALA A 64 -0.52 7.23 11.98
N PRO A 65 -1.04 6.90 13.18
CA PRO A 65 -2.40 6.42 13.34
C PRO A 65 -3.45 7.41 12.80
N SER A 66 -4.37 6.91 11.97
CA SER A 66 -5.47 7.68 11.40
C SER A 66 -6.72 6.82 11.24
N SER A 67 -7.88 7.37 11.59
CA SER A 67 -9.17 6.68 11.46
C SER A 67 -9.68 6.76 10.02
N GLN A 68 -9.71 5.62 9.33
CA GLN A 68 -10.17 5.49 7.93
C GLN A 68 -11.52 4.74 7.86
N LEU A 69 -12.26 4.94 6.78
CA LEU A 69 -13.50 4.19 6.52
C LEU A 69 -13.15 2.99 5.63
N VAL A 70 -13.26 1.77 6.17
CA VAL A 70 -13.01 0.52 5.43
C VAL A 70 -14.29 -0.29 5.46
N GLU A 71 -14.86 -0.58 4.29
CA GLU A 71 -16.12 -1.33 4.13
C GLU A 71 -17.26 -0.87 5.07
N GLY A 72 -17.40 0.44 5.24
CA GLY A 72 -18.45 1.06 6.06
C GLY A 72 -18.16 1.11 7.56
N ARG A 73 -17.02 0.62 8.02
CA ARG A 73 -16.58 0.69 9.43
C ARG A 73 -15.40 1.64 9.59
N ARG A 74 -15.35 2.33 10.74
CA ARG A 74 -14.20 3.15 11.10
C ARG A 74 -13.11 2.25 11.68
N VAL A 75 -11.95 2.25 11.04
CA VAL A 75 -10.80 1.43 11.40
C VAL A 75 -9.60 2.36 11.58
N TRP A 76 -8.92 2.25 12.71
CA TRP A 76 -7.64 2.92 12.91
C TRP A 76 -6.55 2.17 12.14
N ILE A 77 -5.82 2.90 11.29
CA ILE A 77 -4.71 2.35 10.53
C ILE A 77 -3.48 3.26 10.66
N ASN A 78 -2.30 2.66 10.65
CA ASN A 78 -1.01 3.34 10.51
C ASN A 78 -0.89 3.89 9.08
N MET A 79 -1.16 5.18 8.91
CA MET A 79 -1.29 5.84 7.62
C MET A 79 0.05 6.42 7.15
N PRO A 80 0.65 5.92 6.05
CA PRO A 80 1.86 6.50 5.48
C PRO A 80 1.56 7.78 4.69
N HIS A 81 1.46 8.92 5.38
CA HIS A 81 1.10 10.20 4.78
C HIS A 81 2.10 10.66 3.70
N GLU A 82 3.40 10.49 3.94
CA GLU A 82 4.45 10.88 2.99
C GLU A 82 4.38 10.03 1.71
N GLY A 83 4.21 8.71 1.83
CA GLY A 83 4.05 7.83 0.67
C GLY A 83 2.80 8.12 -0.17
N ILE A 84 1.70 8.57 0.46
CA ILE A 84 0.54 9.07 -0.28
C ILE A 84 0.87 10.37 -1.00
N SER A 85 1.53 11.31 -0.32
CA SER A 85 1.95 12.58 -0.93
C SER A 85 2.87 12.33 -2.14
N ASP A 86 3.81 11.39 -2.04
CA ASP A 86 4.67 11.01 -3.16
C ASP A 86 3.89 10.30 -4.28
N THR A 87 2.83 9.56 -3.96
CA THR A 87 1.92 9.01 -4.98
C THR A 87 1.22 10.13 -5.77
N GLU A 88 0.76 11.17 -5.08
CA GLU A 88 0.13 12.34 -5.69
C GLU A 88 1.14 13.14 -6.52
N TYR A 89 2.36 13.33 -6.02
CA TYR A 89 3.46 13.94 -6.76
C TYR A 89 3.77 13.17 -8.06
N LEU A 90 3.84 11.84 -8.02
CA LEU A 90 4.03 11.01 -9.22
C LEU A 90 2.86 11.13 -10.22
N CYS A 91 1.64 11.41 -9.75
CA CYS A 91 0.50 11.77 -10.62
C CYS A 91 0.68 13.14 -11.25
N GLU A 92 1.10 14.16 -10.49
CA GLU A 92 1.37 15.52 -11.00
C GLU A 92 2.48 15.53 -12.06
N GLU A 93 3.51 14.72 -11.86
CA GLU A 93 4.59 14.49 -12.84
C GLU A 93 4.15 13.67 -14.06
N GLY A 94 2.89 13.22 -14.10
CA GLY A 94 2.31 12.45 -15.20
C GLY A 94 2.92 11.05 -15.35
N LEU A 95 3.46 10.48 -14.27
CA LEU A 95 4.01 9.11 -14.25
C LEU A 95 2.95 8.10 -13.86
N LEU A 96 2.04 8.50 -12.96
CA LEU A 96 0.86 7.75 -12.57
C LEU A 96 -0.40 8.49 -13.04
N GLN A 97 -1.47 7.74 -13.25
CA GLN A 97 -2.81 8.27 -13.45
C GLN A 97 -3.74 7.83 -12.34
N ILE A 98 -4.72 8.66 -12.04
CA ILE A 98 -5.71 8.45 -10.98
C ILE A 98 -7.10 8.30 -11.59
N LEU A 99 -7.81 7.26 -11.17
CA LEU A 99 -9.20 7.02 -11.49
C LEU A 99 -10.03 7.17 -10.21
N LYS A 100 -10.99 8.10 -10.22
CA LYS A 100 -11.95 8.29 -9.14
C LYS A 100 -13.33 7.87 -9.64
N MET A 101 -13.94 6.89 -8.96
CA MET A 101 -15.26 6.37 -9.27
C MET A 101 -16.16 6.52 -8.05
N ALA A 102 -17.43 6.79 -8.26
CA ALA A 102 -18.44 6.64 -7.21
C ALA A 102 -19.02 5.22 -7.30
N SER A 103 -19.01 4.49 -6.19
CA SER A 103 -19.76 3.25 -6.08
C SER A 103 -21.26 3.54 -5.97
N THR A 104 -22.09 2.50 -6.18
CA THR A 104 -23.54 2.55 -5.96
C THR A 104 -23.92 2.87 -4.51
N THR A 105 -23.01 2.65 -3.55
CA THR A 105 -23.18 3.00 -2.13
C THR A 105 -22.67 4.41 -1.80
N HIS A 106 -22.43 5.25 -2.81
CA HIS A 106 -21.88 6.61 -2.69
C HIS A 106 -20.49 6.69 -2.04
N SER A 107 -19.78 5.57 -1.89
CA SER A 107 -18.37 5.58 -1.50
C SER A 107 -17.50 5.86 -2.72
N SER A 108 -16.56 6.79 -2.61
CA SER A 108 -15.61 7.11 -3.68
C SER A 108 -14.47 6.10 -3.67
N ILE A 109 -14.33 5.35 -4.76
CA ILE A 109 -13.20 4.45 -4.99
C ILE A 109 -12.13 5.24 -5.75
N THR A 110 -10.91 5.26 -5.21
CA THR A 110 -9.74 5.82 -5.90
C THR A 110 -8.82 4.68 -6.30
N ALA A 111 -8.35 4.68 -7.53
CA ALA A 111 -7.39 3.71 -8.04
C ALA A 111 -6.29 4.40 -8.85
N TYR A 112 -5.13 3.77 -8.94
CA TYR A 112 -3.95 4.28 -9.63
C TYR A 112 -3.50 3.28 -10.70
N GLN A 113 -2.89 3.81 -11.75
CA GLN A 113 -2.25 3.03 -12.81
C GLN A 113 -0.99 3.73 -13.29
N VAL A 114 0.05 2.98 -13.63
CA VAL A 114 1.25 3.53 -14.28
C VAL A 114 0.90 4.02 -15.69
N THR A 115 1.42 5.17 -16.10
CA THR A 115 1.28 5.67 -17.48
C THR A 115 2.42 5.13 -18.36
N ASP A 116 2.31 5.29 -19.68
CA ASP A 116 3.41 4.96 -20.60
C ASP A 116 4.70 5.73 -20.26
N LYS A 117 4.58 6.99 -19.82
CA LYS A 117 5.72 7.81 -19.37
C LYS A 117 6.34 7.22 -18.11
N GLY A 118 5.51 6.80 -17.15
CA GLY A 118 5.95 6.09 -15.94
C GLY A 118 6.65 4.77 -16.28
N GLN A 119 6.10 4.00 -17.21
CA GLN A 119 6.66 2.71 -17.63
C GLN A 119 8.06 2.87 -18.25
N GLN A 120 8.28 3.90 -19.07
CA GLN A 120 9.62 4.19 -19.62
C GLN A 120 10.67 4.48 -18.55
N ILE A 121 10.27 5.05 -17.40
CA ILE A 121 11.16 5.26 -16.26
C ILE A 121 11.40 3.93 -15.55
N VAL A 122 10.33 3.16 -15.29
CA VAL A 122 10.39 1.84 -14.66
C VAL A 122 11.33 0.90 -15.41
N ASP A 123 11.29 0.88 -16.73
CA ASP A 123 12.14 0.03 -17.56
C ASP A 123 13.64 0.34 -17.39
N ARG A 124 13.96 1.58 -17.02
CA ARG A 124 15.33 2.07 -16.79
C ARG A 124 15.78 2.00 -15.33
N LEU A 125 14.89 1.65 -14.40
CA LEU A 125 15.25 1.53 -12.99
C LEU A 125 16.25 0.39 -12.77
N SER A 126 17.17 0.62 -11.84
CA SER A 126 18.23 -0.31 -11.53
C SER A 126 17.69 -1.55 -10.79
N LYS A 127 18.46 -2.64 -10.78
CA LYS A 127 18.14 -3.81 -9.94
C LYS A 127 18.19 -3.48 -8.45
N LEU A 128 18.91 -2.43 -8.05
CA LEU A 128 18.98 -1.97 -6.66
C LEU A 128 17.63 -1.40 -6.19
N ASP A 129 16.91 -0.70 -7.06
CA ASP A 129 15.56 -0.21 -6.75
C ASP A 129 14.52 -1.34 -6.87
N LYS A 130 14.63 -2.20 -7.91
CA LYS A 130 13.63 -3.25 -8.18
C LYS A 130 13.68 -4.43 -7.22
N GLY A 131 14.87 -4.84 -6.79
CA GLY A 131 15.07 -6.04 -5.96
C GLY A 131 14.28 -6.03 -4.66
N PRO A 132 14.45 -5.00 -3.80
CA PRO A 132 13.73 -4.89 -2.53
C PRO A 132 12.21 -4.86 -2.70
N VAL A 133 11.71 -4.17 -3.73
CA VAL A 133 10.27 -4.13 -4.03
C VAL A 133 9.78 -5.51 -4.46
N ASN A 134 10.52 -6.24 -5.29
CA ASN A 134 10.14 -7.61 -5.68
C ASN A 134 10.07 -8.55 -4.48
N GLU A 135 11.01 -8.44 -3.55
CA GLU A 135 11.00 -9.24 -2.32
C GLU A 135 9.82 -8.93 -1.39
N LEU A 136 9.22 -7.74 -1.52
CA LEU A 136 8.04 -7.31 -0.78
C LEU A 136 6.73 -7.80 -1.42
N VAL A 137 6.60 -7.69 -2.75
CA VAL A 137 5.32 -7.85 -3.45
C VAL A 137 5.07 -9.26 -4.00
N TYR A 138 6.11 -10.08 -4.12
CA TYR A 138 5.97 -11.48 -4.57
C TYR A 138 6.02 -12.45 -3.40
N ALA A 139 5.21 -13.51 -3.46
CA ALA A 139 5.25 -14.56 -2.46
C ALA A 139 6.64 -15.25 -2.43
N PRO A 140 7.16 -15.58 -1.22
CA PRO A 140 8.50 -16.16 -1.09
C PRO A 140 8.68 -17.44 -1.92
N GLY A 141 9.72 -17.46 -2.76
CA GLY A 141 10.04 -18.62 -3.59
C GLY A 141 9.13 -18.80 -4.82
N THR A 142 8.18 -17.90 -5.06
CA THR A 142 7.29 -17.95 -6.23
C THR A 142 7.42 -16.67 -7.07
N ARG A 143 6.64 -16.60 -8.16
CA ARG A 143 6.52 -15.40 -9.03
C ARG A 143 5.11 -14.80 -8.95
N ASN A 144 4.34 -15.20 -7.94
CA ASN A 144 2.96 -14.76 -7.79
C ASN A 144 2.94 -13.50 -6.93
N LEU A 145 2.22 -12.48 -7.41
CA LEU A 145 2.01 -11.25 -6.67
C LEU A 145 1.07 -11.47 -5.49
N LEU A 146 1.38 -10.80 -4.38
CA LEU A 146 0.52 -10.75 -3.21
C LEU A 146 -0.62 -9.77 -3.46
N SER A 147 -1.87 -10.22 -3.28
CA SER A 147 -3.04 -9.35 -3.30
C SER A 147 -3.40 -8.92 -1.89
N VAL A 148 -3.79 -7.65 -1.72
CA VAL A 148 -4.32 -7.11 -0.46
C VAL A 148 -5.84 -7.21 -0.44
N ARG A 149 -6.41 -7.72 0.65
CA ARG A 149 -7.87 -7.70 0.90
C ARG A 149 -8.18 -7.41 2.37
N TRP A 150 -9.26 -6.68 2.60
CA TRP A 150 -9.85 -6.56 3.92
C TRP A 150 -10.59 -7.86 4.26
N HIS A 151 -10.24 -8.47 5.38
CA HIS A 151 -10.94 -9.62 5.92
C HIS A 151 -11.70 -9.17 7.18
N MET A 152 -13.03 -9.14 7.06
CA MET A 152 -13.93 -8.89 8.18
C MET A 152 -13.84 -10.06 9.18
N ASP A 153 -13.61 -9.74 10.44
CA ASP A 153 -13.58 -10.71 11.53
C ASP A 153 -14.47 -10.21 12.66
N GLU A 154 -15.69 -10.73 12.71
CA GLU A 154 -16.68 -10.35 13.73
C GLU A 154 -16.30 -10.82 15.14
N SER A 155 -15.33 -11.73 15.27
CA SER A 155 -14.84 -12.17 16.58
C SER A 155 -13.89 -11.16 17.23
N LYS A 156 -13.33 -10.23 16.45
CA LYS A 156 -12.49 -9.15 16.98
C LYS A 156 -13.32 -8.15 17.79
N THR A 157 -12.97 -8.03 19.06
CA THR A 157 -13.58 -7.10 20.02
C THR A 157 -12.78 -5.80 20.21
N ASP A 158 -11.66 -5.66 19.50
CA ASP A 158 -10.77 -4.47 19.52
C ASP A 158 -11.37 -3.23 18.83
N GLY A 159 -12.61 -3.33 18.32
CA GLY A 159 -13.30 -2.26 17.62
C GLY A 159 -12.89 -2.08 16.15
N THR A 160 -11.85 -2.77 15.67
CA THR A 160 -11.44 -2.74 14.26
C THR A 160 -12.39 -3.55 13.39
N GLY A 161 -12.91 -4.66 13.92
CA GLY A 161 -13.79 -5.59 13.21
C GLY A 161 -13.11 -6.35 12.07
N GLY A 162 -11.78 -6.29 11.90
CA GLY A 162 -11.13 -7.01 10.83
C GLY A 162 -9.65 -6.75 10.73
N SER A 163 -9.06 -7.15 9.60
CA SER A 163 -7.65 -6.90 9.29
C SER A 163 -7.39 -6.93 7.80
N PHE A 164 -6.32 -6.27 7.37
CA PHE A 164 -5.82 -6.44 6.01
C PHE A 164 -4.97 -7.70 5.92
N GLN A 165 -5.24 -8.52 4.91
CA GLN A 165 -4.49 -9.74 4.63
C GLN A 165 -3.83 -9.61 3.26
N LEU A 166 -2.57 -10.03 3.19
CA LEU A 166 -1.82 -10.23 1.96
C LEU A 166 -1.78 -11.71 1.67
N PHE A 167 -2.16 -12.10 0.46
CA PHE A 167 -2.20 -13.50 0.07
C PHE A 167 -1.74 -13.68 -1.37
N GLU A 168 -1.02 -14.77 -1.57
CA GLU A 168 -0.64 -15.27 -2.88
C GLU A 168 -1.88 -15.51 -3.72
N THR A 169 -1.82 -15.02 -4.95
CA THR A 169 -2.92 -15.17 -5.88
C THR A 169 -2.43 -15.99 -7.07
N HIS A 170 -3.01 -17.17 -7.23
CA HIS A 170 -2.80 -17.97 -8.43
C HIS A 170 -3.84 -17.56 -9.47
N GLU A 171 -3.38 -17.22 -10.67
CA GLU A 171 -4.24 -17.05 -11.83
C GLU A 171 -4.34 -18.37 -12.58
N SER A 172 -5.49 -19.04 -12.45
CA SER A 172 -5.87 -20.21 -13.23
C SER A 172 -7.20 -19.91 -13.92
N ASP A 173 -7.26 -20.04 -15.24
CA ASP A 173 -8.48 -19.79 -16.05
C ASP A 173 -9.15 -18.43 -15.81
N GLY A 174 -8.36 -17.37 -15.55
CA GLY A 174 -8.85 -16.01 -15.33
C GLY A 174 -9.51 -15.78 -13.97
N ILE A 175 -9.41 -16.75 -13.05
CA ILE A 175 -9.88 -16.66 -11.67
C ILE A 175 -8.67 -16.60 -10.74
N ARG A 176 -8.66 -15.59 -9.88
CA ARG A 176 -7.65 -15.35 -8.85
C ARG A 176 -8.04 -16.11 -7.57
N LEU A 177 -7.45 -17.29 -7.36
CA LEU A 177 -7.72 -18.13 -6.18
C LEU A 177 -6.64 -17.91 -5.09
N PRO A 178 -7.03 -17.83 -3.80
CA PRO A 178 -6.09 -17.83 -2.70
C PRO A 178 -5.57 -19.26 -2.48
N ASP A 179 -4.39 -19.54 -2.99
CA ASP A 179 -3.66 -20.78 -2.73
C ASP A 179 -2.22 -20.40 -2.38
N GLY A 180 -1.67 -20.98 -1.31
CA GLY A 180 -0.30 -20.73 -0.88
C GLY A 180 -0.12 -19.67 0.21
N TYR A 181 0.93 -18.85 0.06
CA TYR A 181 1.46 -17.98 1.10
C TYR A 181 0.48 -16.85 1.49
N ARG A 182 0.31 -16.59 2.79
CA ARG A 182 -0.51 -15.48 3.29
C ARG A 182 0.00 -14.97 4.63
N TYR A 183 -0.22 -13.68 4.88
CA TYR A 183 0.01 -13.08 6.20
C TYR A 183 -0.95 -11.91 6.45
N THR A 184 -1.09 -11.56 7.73
CA THR A 184 -1.91 -10.41 8.16
C THR A 184 -1.01 -9.19 8.31
N SER A 185 -1.41 -8.08 7.69
CA SER A 185 -0.72 -6.80 7.83
C SER A 185 -0.86 -6.25 9.24
N SER A 186 0.23 -5.71 9.78
CA SER A 186 0.24 -5.01 11.07
C SER A 186 -0.27 -3.56 10.98
N ILE A 187 -0.78 -3.12 9.82
CA ILE A 187 -1.23 -1.72 9.62
C ILE A 187 -2.35 -1.31 10.57
N THR A 188 -3.19 -2.24 11.05
CA THR A 188 -4.27 -1.95 12.00
C THR A 188 -3.79 -1.93 13.46
N GLU A 189 -2.55 -2.34 13.72
CA GLU A 189 -1.94 -2.34 15.06
C GLU A 189 -1.38 -0.94 15.35
N CYS A 190 -2.28 -0.03 15.73
CA CYS A 190 -1.88 1.31 16.17
C CYS A 190 -1.39 1.22 17.62
N GLU A 191 -0.17 1.68 17.89
CA GLU A 191 0.33 1.77 19.26
C GLU A 191 -0.47 2.83 20.05
N ASP A 192 -0.88 2.47 21.26
CA ASP A 192 -1.45 3.43 22.20
C ASP A 192 -0.33 4.35 22.70
N VAL A 193 -0.25 5.55 22.11
CA VAL A 193 0.65 6.58 22.63
C VAL A 193 0.09 7.03 23.99
N SER A 194 0.73 6.57 25.07
CA SER A 194 0.36 7.03 26.41
C SER A 194 0.69 8.52 26.55
N TYR A 195 -0.30 9.39 26.33
CA TYR A 195 -0.20 10.81 26.62
C TYR A 195 -0.24 11.00 28.15
N VAL A 196 0.83 10.60 28.85
CA VAL A 196 1.05 11.05 30.22
C VAL A 196 1.53 12.50 30.15
N SER A 197 0.59 13.41 29.93
CA SER A 197 0.83 14.83 30.15
C SER A 197 0.69 15.10 31.64
N SER A 198 1.81 15.13 32.37
CA SER A 198 1.78 15.84 33.66
C SER A 198 1.51 17.30 33.35
N ALA A 199 0.49 17.90 33.95
CA ALA A 199 0.30 19.34 33.87
C ALA A 199 1.62 20.01 34.31
N TYR A 200 2.19 20.86 33.45
CA TYR A 200 3.29 21.71 33.87
C TYR A 200 2.74 22.70 34.89
N ILE A 201 2.99 22.44 36.17
CA ILE A 201 2.66 23.35 37.26
C ILE A 201 3.92 24.21 37.51
N PRO A 202 3.90 25.51 37.18
CA PRO A 202 4.99 26.43 37.50
C PRO A 202 5.33 26.35 38.99
N ILE A 203 6.61 26.53 39.35
CA ILE A 203 7.07 26.46 40.75
C ILE A 203 6.30 27.40 41.69
N CYS A 204 5.79 28.53 41.18
CA CYS A 204 4.97 29.46 41.97
C CYS A 204 3.54 28.98 42.25
N LEU A 205 3.10 27.88 41.65
CA LEU A 205 1.77 27.26 41.80
C LEU A 205 1.84 25.82 42.36
N ARG A 206 3.03 25.36 42.74
CA ARG A 206 3.23 24.09 43.47
C ARG A 206 2.99 24.25 44.96
#